data_AF-A0A535P2V8-F1
#
_entry.id   AF-A0A535P2V8-F1
#
_cell.length_a   1.000
_cell.length_b   1.000
_cell.length_c   1.000
_cell.angle_alpha   90.00
_cell.angle_beta   90.00
_cell.angle_gamma   90.00
#
_symmetry.space_group_name_H-M   'P 1'
#
loop_
_entity.id
_entity.type
_entity.pdbx_description
1 polymer ?
#
loop_
_entity_poly.entity_id
_entity_poly.type
_entity_poly.pdbx_seq_one_letter_code
_entity_poly.pdbx_strand_id
1 'polypeptide(L)'
;RVDPIVDRLAVLRRIAPGAGPAGWQRLDTLLSRLKLEHGLNAEDVAVDEAGPAAQLLADYERAVAEAGGLDFDDLVAHALRVLSSDGEALATWRRRCAHLLVDEVQDVDRSQLRLALLLAAPENRIFLVGDDDQSIYGWRLADVRRVLDLGSSLPGLRRIDLVTNYRCPGPVVERAIRLVEGNRERFSKRIVARSDAVGRLVLAPDGRDDVVRLRAIVAAFGPEDGSSRAVLARTNRELLPAAAAALALEVPFRAERLTLLVESPIVDDLLARMTGSSPLLVELGGLVRAERAAVHAAIPPDDPDGAYHTPDGAPHDGSPDRLAVARALLGWAAACPDLPALRAAIAETRSRLAALRRDDAALTLATAHGTKGLEFDHVAVIGLEEGRFPSARSVADASEPERALEEERRLAYVAWTRARQSLTLVYDPATPSRFLLEAFTPAELGLAADAAPPATIA
;
A
#
# COMPACT_ATOMS: atom_id res chain seq x y z
N ARG A 1 -27.35 -19.91 -10.16
CA ARG A 1 -26.07 -20.42 -9.58
C ARG A 1 -25.10 -19.26 -9.72
N VAL A 2 -24.46 -18.80 -8.65
CA VAL A 2 -23.43 -17.75 -8.77
C VAL A 2 -22.17 -18.45 -9.23
N ASP A 3 -21.60 -18.00 -10.35
CA ASP A 3 -20.37 -18.57 -10.86
C ASP A 3 -19.23 -18.33 -9.86
N PRO A 4 -18.34 -19.30 -9.62
CA PRO A 4 -17.22 -19.14 -8.69
C PRO A 4 -16.31 -18.00 -9.14
N ILE A 5 -15.79 -17.23 -8.18
CA ILE A 5 -14.72 -16.26 -8.44
C ILE A 5 -13.41 -17.03 -8.63
N VAL A 6 -12.80 -16.89 -9.79
CA VAL A 6 -11.57 -17.59 -10.17
C VAL A 6 -10.34 -16.89 -9.59
N ASP A 7 -9.39 -17.67 -9.08
CA ASP A 7 -8.07 -17.17 -8.68
C ASP A 7 -7.23 -16.84 -9.93
N ARG A 8 -7.13 -15.55 -10.23
CA ARG A 8 -6.40 -15.01 -11.39
C ARG A 8 -4.93 -15.44 -11.40
N LEU A 9 -4.29 -15.47 -10.24
CA LEU A 9 -2.87 -15.83 -10.13
C LEU A 9 -2.66 -17.31 -10.44
N ALA A 10 -3.59 -18.17 -10.01
CA ALA A 10 -3.57 -19.58 -10.39
C ALA A 10 -3.71 -19.77 -11.90
N VAL A 11 -4.58 -18.99 -12.56
CA VAL A 11 -4.73 -19.01 -14.02
C VAL A 11 -3.44 -18.54 -14.71
N LEU A 12 -2.88 -17.41 -14.28
CA LEU A 12 -1.63 -16.85 -14.83
C LEU A 12 -0.44 -17.81 -14.70
N ARG A 13 -0.31 -18.50 -13.56
CA ARG A 13 0.71 -19.54 -13.35
C ARG A 13 0.58 -20.69 -14.35
N ARG A 14 -0.64 -21.03 -14.75
CA ARG A 14 -0.92 -22.10 -15.72
C ARG A 14 -0.61 -21.66 -17.16
N ILE A 15 -1.04 -20.46 -17.56
CA ILE A 15 -0.90 -19.99 -18.95
C ILE A 15 0.46 -19.34 -19.25
N ALA A 16 1.14 -18.83 -18.23
CA ALA A 16 2.44 -18.17 -18.35
C ALA A 16 3.44 -18.60 -17.25
N PRO A 17 3.74 -19.91 -17.08
CA PRO A 17 4.56 -20.42 -15.98
C PRO A 17 5.98 -19.83 -15.93
N GLY A 18 6.55 -19.46 -17.09
CA GLY A 18 7.89 -18.89 -17.19
C GLY A 18 8.01 -17.40 -16.81
N ALA A 19 6.90 -16.70 -16.57
CA ALA A 19 6.92 -15.26 -16.27
C ALA A 19 7.45 -14.94 -14.85
N GLY A 20 7.35 -15.90 -13.93
CA GLY A 20 7.70 -15.72 -12.52
C GLY A 20 6.80 -14.71 -11.78
N PRO A 21 7.03 -14.49 -10.47
CA PRO A 21 6.14 -13.66 -9.64
C PRO A 21 5.91 -12.24 -10.17
N ALA A 22 6.98 -11.54 -10.55
CA ALA A 22 6.87 -10.17 -11.06
C ALA A 22 6.25 -10.12 -12.46
N GLY A 23 6.54 -11.12 -13.31
CA GLY A 23 5.91 -11.21 -14.63
C GLY A 23 4.41 -11.47 -14.51
N TRP A 24 3.96 -12.35 -13.61
CA TRP A 24 2.54 -12.58 -13.37
C TRP A 24 1.81 -11.31 -12.92
N GLN A 25 2.44 -10.48 -12.09
CA GLN A 25 1.83 -9.22 -11.67
C GLN A 25 1.69 -8.20 -12.81
N ARG A 26 2.69 -8.09 -13.69
CA ARG A 26 2.57 -7.27 -14.91
C ARG A 26 1.44 -7.75 -15.81
N LEU A 27 1.35 -9.06 -16.01
CA LEU A 27 0.30 -9.67 -16.82
C LEU A 27 -1.08 -9.45 -16.20
N ASP A 28 -1.21 -9.59 -14.88
CA ASP A 28 -2.45 -9.31 -14.16
C ASP A 28 -2.90 -7.86 -14.34
N THR A 29 -1.98 -6.91 -14.15
CA THR A 29 -2.24 -5.48 -14.36
C THR A 29 -2.63 -5.18 -15.81
N LEU A 30 -1.94 -5.79 -16.77
CA LEU A 30 -2.26 -5.66 -18.20
C LEU A 30 -3.67 -6.17 -18.51
N LEU A 31 -4.03 -7.35 -17.99
CA LEU A 31 -5.37 -7.93 -18.17
C LEU A 31 -6.45 -7.01 -17.59
N SER A 32 -6.25 -6.47 -16.39
CA SER A 32 -7.19 -5.51 -15.79
C SER A 32 -7.32 -4.23 -16.63
N ARG A 33 -6.23 -3.72 -17.21
CA ARG A 33 -6.29 -2.57 -18.14
C ARG A 33 -7.10 -2.90 -19.40
N LEU A 34 -6.85 -4.05 -20.02
CA LEU A 34 -7.58 -4.47 -21.22
C LEU A 34 -9.08 -4.59 -20.93
N LYS A 35 -9.45 -5.24 -19.82
CA LYS A 35 -10.85 -5.45 -19.43
C LYS A 35 -11.54 -4.16 -18.96
N LEU A 36 -10.95 -3.40 -18.04
CA LEU A 36 -11.63 -2.30 -17.34
C LEU A 36 -11.41 -0.91 -17.99
N GLU A 37 -10.23 -0.63 -18.55
CA GLU A 37 -9.94 0.66 -19.19
C GLU A 37 -10.28 0.67 -20.68
N HIS A 38 -10.01 -0.43 -21.38
CA HIS A 38 -10.29 -0.57 -22.81
C HIS A 38 -11.62 -1.25 -23.10
N GLY A 39 -12.20 -1.98 -22.14
CA GLY A 39 -13.48 -2.67 -22.32
C GLY A 39 -13.39 -3.86 -23.30
N LEU A 40 -12.18 -4.40 -23.50
CA LEU A 40 -11.92 -5.49 -24.45
C LEU A 40 -12.18 -6.84 -23.80
N ASN A 41 -12.63 -7.79 -24.61
CA ASN A 41 -12.73 -9.21 -24.26
C ASN A 41 -12.09 -10.08 -25.37
N ALA A 42 -12.09 -11.41 -25.18
CA ALA A 42 -11.52 -12.36 -26.14
C ALA A 42 -12.15 -12.28 -27.54
N GLU A 43 -13.45 -12.00 -27.66
CA GLU A 43 -14.13 -11.87 -28.96
C GLU A 43 -13.67 -10.61 -29.70
N ASP A 44 -13.45 -9.51 -28.99
CA ASP A 44 -13.00 -8.23 -29.58
C ASP A 44 -11.58 -8.32 -30.17
N VAL A 45 -10.75 -9.23 -29.64
CA VAL A 45 -9.34 -9.39 -30.04
C VAL A 45 -9.08 -10.65 -30.87
N ALA A 46 -10.13 -11.37 -31.26
CA ALA A 46 -10.06 -12.56 -32.10
C ALA A 46 -9.78 -12.20 -33.57
N VAL A 47 -8.53 -11.87 -33.87
CA VAL A 47 -8.04 -11.55 -35.23
C VAL A 47 -6.92 -12.52 -35.65
N ASP A 48 -6.76 -12.75 -36.96
CA ASP A 48 -5.82 -13.74 -37.51
C ASP A 48 -4.34 -13.49 -37.11
N GLU A 49 -3.93 -12.22 -36.95
CA GLU A 49 -2.59 -11.82 -36.48
C GLU A 49 -2.69 -10.98 -35.19
N ALA A 50 -3.16 -11.61 -34.11
CA ALA A 50 -3.23 -10.96 -32.80
C ALA A 50 -1.82 -10.71 -32.22
N GLY A 51 -1.56 -9.46 -31.79
CA GLY A 51 -0.34 -9.13 -31.05
C GLY A 51 -0.29 -9.85 -29.68
N PRO A 52 0.87 -9.87 -29.00
CA PRO A 52 1.07 -10.64 -27.76
C PRO A 52 0.05 -10.35 -26.65
N ALA A 53 -0.37 -9.10 -26.48
CA ALA A 53 -1.35 -8.71 -25.47
C ALA A 53 -2.77 -9.21 -25.78
N ALA A 54 -3.16 -9.22 -27.06
CA ALA A 54 -4.43 -9.76 -27.52
C ALA A 54 -4.49 -11.29 -27.34
N GLN A 55 -3.41 -11.98 -27.72
CA GLN A 55 -3.28 -13.42 -27.52
C GLN A 55 -3.35 -13.79 -26.02
N LEU A 56 -2.65 -13.03 -25.17
CA LEU A 56 -2.72 -13.21 -23.71
C LEU A 56 -4.15 -13.08 -23.17
N LEU A 57 -4.88 -12.04 -23.58
CA LEU A 57 -6.28 -11.84 -23.16
C LEU A 57 -7.17 -13.02 -23.57
N ALA A 58 -7.05 -13.45 -24.84
CA ALA A 58 -7.84 -14.56 -25.37
C ALA A 58 -7.53 -15.88 -24.64
N ASP A 59 -6.25 -16.18 -24.38
CA ASP A 59 -5.85 -17.40 -23.67
C ASP A 59 -6.27 -17.35 -22.19
N TYR A 60 -6.17 -16.18 -21.56
CA TYR A 60 -6.60 -15.98 -20.19
C TYR A 60 -8.13 -16.15 -20.03
N GLU A 61 -8.94 -15.48 -20.85
CA GLU A 61 -10.40 -15.61 -20.74
C GLU A 61 -10.89 -17.02 -21.08
N ARG A 62 -10.26 -17.71 -22.04
CA ARG A 62 -10.52 -19.14 -22.30
C ARG A 62 -10.25 -19.97 -21.06
N ALA A 63 -9.12 -19.73 -20.40
CA ALA A 63 -8.70 -20.44 -19.20
C ALA A 63 -9.63 -20.17 -18.00
N VAL A 64 -10.20 -18.96 -17.88
CA VAL A 64 -11.24 -18.60 -16.89
C VAL A 64 -12.56 -19.30 -17.21
N ALA A 65 -12.99 -19.29 -18.47
CA ALA A 65 -14.21 -19.95 -18.91
C ALA A 65 -14.17 -21.48 -18.71
N GLU A 66 -13.02 -22.13 -18.97
CA GLU A 66 -12.78 -23.54 -18.67
C GLU A 66 -12.90 -23.89 -17.18
N ALA A 67 -12.56 -22.93 -16.29
CA ALA A 67 -12.75 -23.08 -14.86
C ALA A 67 -14.22 -22.88 -14.43
N GLY A 68 -15.10 -22.50 -15.36
CA GLY A 68 -16.53 -22.32 -15.14
C GLY A 68 -16.86 -21.16 -14.20
N GLY A 69 -16.03 -20.11 -14.19
CA GLY A 69 -16.14 -18.98 -13.27
C GLY A 69 -15.94 -17.62 -13.92
N LEU A 70 -16.00 -16.57 -13.10
CA LEU A 70 -15.67 -15.19 -13.45
C LEU A 70 -14.50 -14.73 -12.58
N ASP A 71 -13.69 -13.78 -13.04
CA ASP A 71 -12.80 -13.05 -12.13
C ASP A 71 -13.45 -11.77 -11.57
N PHE A 72 -12.73 -11.01 -10.76
CA PHE A 72 -13.26 -9.78 -10.16
C PHE A 72 -13.53 -8.67 -11.19
N ASP A 73 -12.71 -8.56 -12.23
CA ASP A 73 -12.88 -7.54 -13.27
C ASP A 73 -14.10 -7.88 -14.15
N ASP A 74 -14.32 -9.18 -14.37
CA ASP A 74 -15.46 -9.70 -15.10
C ASP A 74 -16.79 -9.30 -14.48
N LEU A 75 -16.88 -9.15 -13.15
CA LEU A 75 -18.11 -8.72 -12.49
C LEU A 75 -18.60 -7.36 -13.02
N VAL A 76 -17.68 -6.43 -13.27
CA VAL A 76 -18.01 -5.09 -13.80
C VAL A 76 -18.16 -5.15 -15.31
N ALA A 77 -17.21 -5.77 -16.01
CA ALA A 77 -17.19 -5.83 -17.47
C ALA A 77 -18.41 -6.59 -18.02
N HIS A 78 -18.79 -7.73 -17.43
CA HIS A 78 -19.99 -8.46 -17.83
C HIS A 78 -21.27 -7.71 -17.49
N ALA A 79 -21.37 -7.09 -16.31
CA ALA A 79 -22.54 -6.30 -15.95
C ALA A 79 -22.77 -5.18 -16.97
N LEU A 80 -21.72 -4.46 -17.36
CA LEU A 80 -21.79 -3.46 -18.42
C LEU A 80 -22.28 -4.03 -19.74
N ARG A 81 -21.74 -5.17 -20.18
CA ARG A 81 -22.14 -5.81 -21.44
C ARG A 81 -23.61 -6.21 -21.43
N VAL A 82 -24.05 -6.94 -20.40
CA VAL A 82 -25.45 -7.40 -20.26
C VAL A 82 -26.40 -6.21 -20.22
N LEU A 83 -26.12 -5.21 -19.39
CA LEU A 83 -27.00 -4.04 -19.27
C LEU A 83 -26.97 -3.13 -20.50
N SER A 84 -25.92 -3.19 -21.33
CA SER A 84 -25.87 -2.44 -22.59
C SER A 84 -26.62 -3.13 -23.73
N SER A 85 -26.74 -4.47 -23.71
CA SER A 85 -27.41 -5.24 -24.76
C SER A 85 -28.86 -5.61 -24.44
N ASP A 86 -29.23 -5.70 -23.16
CA ASP A 86 -30.57 -6.06 -22.69
C ASP A 86 -31.29 -4.86 -22.05
N GLY A 87 -32.20 -4.27 -22.81
CA GLY A 87 -33.00 -3.12 -22.37
C GLY A 87 -33.97 -3.43 -21.23
N GLU A 88 -34.46 -4.67 -21.11
CA GLU A 88 -35.37 -5.06 -20.02
C GLU A 88 -34.60 -5.22 -18.71
N ALA A 89 -33.43 -5.86 -18.75
CA ALA A 89 -32.51 -5.95 -17.62
C ALA A 89 -32.08 -4.55 -17.15
N LEU A 90 -31.67 -3.68 -18.09
CA LEU A 90 -31.30 -2.29 -17.79
C LEU A 90 -32.45 -1.52 -17.14
N ALA A 91 -33.66 -1.59 -17.71
CA ALA A 91 -34.83 -0.90 -17.15
C ALA A 91 -35.16 -1.41 -15.74
N THR A 92 -34.98 -2.70 -15.48
CA THR A 92 -35.17 -3.30 -14.15
C THR A 92 -34.18 -2.75 -13.14
N TRP A 93 -32.90 -2.69 -13.49
CA TRP A 93 -31.87 -2.16 -12.58
C TRP A 93 -31.97 -0.65 -12.39
N ARG A 94 -32.31 0.13 -13.42
CA ARG A 94 -32.61 1.57 -13.28
C ARG A 94 -33.73 1.84 -12.28
N ARG A 95 -34.81 1.05 -12.32
CA ARG A 95 -35.90 1.16 -11.33
C ARG A 95 -35.45 0.84 -9.90
N ARG A 96 -34.56 -0.14 -9.74
CA ARG A 96 -34.00 -0.50 -8.42
C ARG A 96 -32.99 0.54 -7.91
N CYS A 97 -32.23 1.13 -8.82
CA CYS A 97 -31.21 2.14 -8.54
C CYS A 97 -31.74 3.55 -8.86
N ALA A 98 -32.95 3.88 -8.42
CA ALA A 98 -33.61 5.15 -8.75
C ALA A 98 -32.84 6.40 -8.28
N HIS A 99 -31.96 6.24 -7.29
CA HIS A 99 -31.00 7.23 -6.82
C HIS A 99 -29.66 6.52 -6.58
N LEU A 100 -28.59 7.01 -7.22
CA LEU A 100 -27.25 6.46 -7.08
C LEU A 100 -26.39 7.40 -6.24
N LEU A 101 -25.79 6.86 -5.20
CA LEU A 101 -24.78 7.52 -4.38
C LEU A 101 -23.47 6.77 -4.60
N VAL A 102 -22.46 7.44 -5.11
CA VAL A 102 -21.12 6.87 -5.32
C VAL A 102 -20.17 7.63 -4.42
N ASP A 103 -19.61 6.94 -3.44
CA ASP A 103 -18.54 7.47 -2.59
C ASP A 103 -17.17 7.12 -3.17
N GLU A 104 -16.13 7.82 -2.74
CA GLU A 104 -14.73 7.61 -3.18
C GLU A 104 -14.56 7.63 -4.71
N VAL A 105 -15.25 8.54 -5.42
CA VAL A 105 -15.25 8.60 -6.89
C VAL A 105 -13.85 8.79 -7.51
N GLN A 106 -12.86 9.24 -6.74
CA GLN A 106 -11.47 9.35 -7.18
C GLN A 106 -10.73 8.02 -7.32
N ASP A 107 -11.29 6.93 -6.79
CA ASP A 107 -10.70 5.60 -6.86
C ASP A 107 -11.36 4.70 -7.91
N VAL A 108 -12.44 5.16 -8.55
CA VAL A 108 -13.17 4.33 -9.51
C VAL A 108 -12.41 4.21 -10.83
N ASP A 109 -12.41 3.01 -11.38
CA ASP A 109 -11.93 2.79 -12.74
C ASP A 109 -12.96 3.28 -13.78
N ARG A 110 -12.54 3.30 -15.05
CA ARG A 110 -13.39 3.77 -16.16
C ARG A 110 -14.69 2.97 -16.31
N SER A 111 -14.63 1.65 -16.14
CA SER A 111 -15.79 0.77 -16.30
C SER A 111 -16.78 0.91 -15.14
N GLN A 112 -16.30 1.03 -13.91
CA GLN A 112 -17.15 1.32 -12.75
C GLN A 112 -17.92 2.63 -12.90
N LEU A 113 -17.23 3.71 -13.31
CA LEU A 113 -17.90 4.99 -13.59
C LEU A 113 -18.93 4.85 -14.72
N ARG A 114 -18.59 4.18 -15.81
CA ARG A 114 -19.51 3.94 -16.93
C ARG A 114 -20.75 3.18 -16.48
N LEU A 115 -20.60 2.18 -15.61
CA LEU A 115 -21.71 1.40 -15.08
C LEU A 115 -22.65 2.26 -14.23
N ALA A 116 -22.08 3.08 -13.34
CA ALA A 116 -22.85 4.02 -12.52
C ALA A 116 -23.64 5.01 -13.38
N LEU A 117 -23.02 5.57 -14.42
CA LEU A 117 -23.67 6.50 -15.34
C LEU A 117 -24.75 5.83 -16.21
N LEU A 118 -24.51 4.60 -16.67
CA LEU A 118 -25.50 3.81 -17.43
C LEU A 118 -26.78 3.57 -16.62
N LEU A 119 -26.62 3.27 -15.32
CA LEU A 119 -27.72 3.05 -14.38
C LEU A 119 -28.41 4.35 -13.95
N ALA A 120 -27.70 5.48 -13.93
CA ALA A 120 -28.27 6.78 -13.57
C ALA A 120 -29.08 7.41 -14.72
N ALA A 121 -28.69 7.16 -15.97
CA ALA A 121 -29.38 7.68 -17.13
C ALA A 121 -30.77 7.04 -17.33
N PRO A 122 -31.73 7.73 -17.97
CA PRO A 122 -31.67 9.12 -18.43
C PRO A 122 -31.99 10.15 -17.34
N GLU A 123 -32.52 9.76 -16.19
CA GLU A 123 -32.95 10.69 -15.13
C GLU A 123 -31.78 11.41 -14.45
N ASN A 124 -30.56 10.86 -14.56
CA ASN A 124 -29.30 11.38 -14.04
C ASN A 124 -29.36 11.68 -12.54
N ARG A 125 -30.07 10.84 -11.78
CA ARG A 125 -30.19 10.93 -10.32
C ARG A 125 -28.98 10.29 -9.64
N ILE A 126 -27.83 10.91 -9.84
CA ILE A 126 -26.55 10.47 -9.31
C ILE A 126 -25.91 11.55 -8.44
N PHE A 127 -25.33 11.14 -7.33
CA PHE A 127 -24.54 11.99 -6.44
C PHE A 127 -23.17 11.35 -6.23
N LEU A 128 -22.12 12.07 -6.62
CA LEU A 128 -20.74 11.62 -6.56
C LEU A 128 -20.04 12.35 -5.41
N VAL A 129 -19.42 11.59 -4.52
CA VAL A 129 -18.59 12.09 -3.42
C VAL A 129 -17.17 11.60 -3.64
N GLY A 130 -16.20 12.48 -3.44
CA GLY A 130 -14.79 12.12 -3.49
C GLY A 130 -13.87 13.28 -3.21
N ASP A 131 -12.59 12.94 -3.07
CA ASP A 131 -11.51 13.87 -2.79
C ASP A 131 -10.32 13.53 -3.67
N ASP A 132 -10.05 14.36 -4.67
CA ASP A 132 -8.91 14.23 -5.60
C ASP A 132 -7.55 14.21 -4.90
N ASP A 133 -7.42 14.88 -3.75
CA ASP A 133 -6.20 14.86 -2.93
C ASP A 133 -6.03 13.51 -2.19
N GLN A 134 -7.04 12.62 -2.22
CA GLN A 134 -6.99 11.26 -1.65
C GLN A 134 -6.95 10.16 -2.73
N SER A 135 -6.73 10.48 -4.01
CA SER A 135 -6.54 9.45 -5.05
C SER A 135 -5.16 8.78 -4.90
N ILE A 136 -5.13 7.55 -4.36
CA ILE A 136 -3.90 6.82 -3.99
C ILE A 136 -3.90 5.35 -4.45
N TYR A 137 -4.79 5.00 -5.37
CA TYR A 137 -4.91 3.65 -5.93
C TYR A 137 -4.61 3.64 -7.43
N GLY A 138 -3.62 4.42 -7.88
CA GLY A 138 -3.22 4.46 -9.31
C GLY A 138 -2.82 3.09 -9.85
N TRP A 139 -2.20 2.27 -9.00
CA TRP A 139 -1.89 0.87 -9.29
C TRP A 139 -3.12 -0.05 -9.47
N ARG A 140 -4.32 0.39 -9.05
CA ARG A 140 -5.62 -0.25 -9.34
C ARG A 140 -6.42 0.49 -10.41
N LEU A 141 -5.73 1.22 -11.28
CA LEU A 141 -6.32 1.95 -12.40
C LEU A 141 -7.17 3.17 -11.99
N ALA A 142 -7.13 3.61 -10.74
CA ALA A 142 -7.66 4.92 -10.38
C ALA A 142 -6.86 6.03 -11.10
N ASP A 143 -7.54 7.04 -11.62
CA ASP A 143 -6.89 8.19 -12.29
C ASP A 143 -7.63 9.46 -11.90
N VAL A 144 -6.95 10.32 -11.15
CA VAL A 144 -7.49 11.60 -10.65
C VAL A 144 -8.05 12.46 -11.78
N ARG A 145 -7.46 12.39 -12.99
CA ARG A 145 -7.90 13.15 -14.16
C ARG A 145 -9.35 12.84 -14.54
N ARG A 146 -9.80 11.59 -14.34
CA ARG A 146 -11.22 11.24 -14.60
C ARG A 146 -12.16 12.06 -13.75
N VAL A 147 -11.82 12.28 -12.48
CA VAL A 147 -12.61 13.13 -11.57
C VAL A 147 -12.52 14.59 -11.97
N LEU A 148 -11.33 15.07 -12.35
CA LEU A 148 -11.13 16.44 -12.83
C LEU A 148 -11.94 16.74 -14.10
N ASP A 149 -12.05 15.75 -14.99
CA ASP A 149 -12.75 15.82 -16.28
C ASP A 149 -14.25 15.47 -16.18
N LEU A 150 -14.78 15.14 -14.99
CA LEU A 150 -16.21 14.84 -14.84
C LEU A 150 -17.10 16.01 -15.29
N GLY A 151 -16.68 17.25 -14.98
CA GLY A 151 -17.45 18.44 -15.32
C GLY A 151 -17.61 18.66 -16.82
N SER A 152 -16.60 18.29 -17.63
CA SER A 152 -16.69 18.35 -19.09
C SER A 152 -17.44 17.15 -19.67
N SER A 153 -17.31 15.99 -19.04
CA SER A 153 -17.92 14.72 -19.48
C SER A 153 -19.42 14.61 -19.13
N LEU A 154 -19.89 15.35 -18.11
CA LEU A 154 -21.26 15.31 -17.60
C LEU A 154 -21.87 16.72 -17.59
N PRO A 155 -22.41 17.20 -18.73
CA PRO A 155 -23.08 18.49 -18.79
C PRO A 155 -24.21 18.59 -17.76
N GLY A 156 -24.17 19.62 -16.92
CA GLY A 156 -25.13 19.81 -15.83
C GLY A 156 -24.68 19.29 -14.46
N LEU A 157 -23.49 18.67 -14.36
CA LEU A 157 -22.91 18.31 -13.07
C LEU A 157 -22.66 19.56 -12.22
N ARG A 158 -23.32 19.63 -11.06
CA ARG A 158 -23.10 20.69 -10.08
C ARG A 158 -22.05 20.24 -9.07
N ARG A 159 -20.94 20.98 -8.99
CA ARG A 159 -19.92 20.78 -7.96
C ARG A 159 -20.23 21.60 -6.71
N ILE A 160 -20.03 20.99 -5.55
CA ILE A 160 -20.13 21.62 -4.22
C ILE A 160 -18.89 21.25 -3.43
N ASP A 161 -18.15 22.25 -2.94
CA ASP A 161 -16.94 22.04 -2.16
C ASP A 161 -17.26 22.07 -0.66
N LEU A 162 -16.90 20.99 0.04
CA LEU A 162 -16.94 20.93 1.50
C LEU A 162 -15.59 21.41 2.05
N VAL A 163 -15.56 22.64 2.56
CA VAL A 163 -14.32 23.33 2.93
C VAL A 163 -13.93 23.21 4.40
N THR A 164 -14.79 22.65 5.25
CA THR A 164 -14.53 22.53 6.69
C THR A 164 -14.13 21.11 7.06
N ASN A 165 -12.93 20.95 7.60
CA ASN A 165 -12.44 19.70 8.17
C ASN A 165 -12.86 19.60 9.64
N TYR A 166 -13.65 18.58 9.96
CA TYR A 166 -14.17 18.31 11.30
C TYR A 166 -13.35 17.27 12.08
N ARG A 167 -12.37 16.64 11.43
CA ARG A 167 -11.58 15.53 11.99
C ARG A 167 -10.31 16.04 12.67
N CYS A 168 -9.50 16.78 11.92
CA CYS A 168 -8.11 17.04 12.25
C CYS A 168 -7.92 18.34 13.04
N PRO A 169 -6.89 18.42 13.89
CA PRO A 169 -6.46 19.67 14.51
C PRO A 169 -6.05 20.72 13.46
N GLY A 170 -6.22 22.01 13.79
CA GLY A 170 -5.84 23.13 12.92
C GLY A 170 -4.43 23.03 12.31
N PRO A 171 -3.37 22.85 13.12
CA PRO A 171 -2.01 22.71 12.61
C PRO A 171 -1.80 21.52 11.66
N VAL A 172 -2.56 20.43 11.84
CA VAL A 172 -2.50 19.26 10.95
C VAL A 172 -3.11 19.57 9.60
N VAL A 173 -4.29 20.20 9.58
CA VAL A 173 -4.97 20.60 8.33
C VAL A 173 -4.10 21.58 7.56
N GLU A 174 -3.54 22.60 8.23
CA GLU A 174 -2.68 23.61 7.60
C GLU A 174 -1.49 22.97 6.86
N ARG A 175 -0.78 22.05 7.54
CA ARG A 175 0.43 21.43 6.97
C ARG A 175 0.12 20.38 5.92
N ALA A 176 -0.96 19.62 6.08
CA ALA A 176 -1.42 18.67 5.07
C ALA A 176 -1.86 19.38 3.78
N ILE A 177 -2.57 20.51 3.89
CA ILE A 177 -3.00 21.29 2.73
C ILE A 177 -1.81 21.95 2.04
N ARG A 178 -0.90 22.57 2.79
CA ARG A 178 0.34 23.12 2.23
C ARG A 178 1.17 22.07 1.49
N LEU A 179 1.23 20.84 2.02
CA LEU A 179 1.86 19.72 1.32
C LEU A 179 1.16 19.47 -0.02
N VAL A 180 -0.13 19.15 -0.01
CA VAL A 180 -0.82 18.69 -1.23
C VAL A 180 -1.03 19.81 -2.27
N GLU A 181 -0.94 21.08 -1.86
CA GLU A 181 -0.88 22.24 -2.77
C GLU A 181 0.30 22.22 -3.75
N GLY A 182 1.33 21.41 -3.47
CA GLY A 182 2.42 21.16 -4.42
C GLY A 182 2.03 20.34 -5.67
N ASN A 183 0.85 19.69 -5.67
CA ASN A 183 0.37 18.92 -6.82
C ASN A 183 -0.30 19.81 -7.87
N ARG A 184 -0.09 19.47 -9.15
CA ARG A 184 -0.69 20.15 -10.31
C ARG A 184 -2.04 19.54 -10.69
N GLU A 185 -2.17 18.21 -10.69
CA GLU A 185 -3.40 17.50 -11.06
C GLU A 185 -4.40 17.46 -9.88
N ARG A 186 -4.96 18.63 -9.54
CA ARG A 186 -5.94 18.75 -8.45
C ARG A 186 -6.94 19.85 -8.68
N PHE A 187 -8.05 19.78 -7.98
CA PHE A 187 -8.95 20.90 -7.84
C PHE A 187 -8.38 21.94 -6.87
N SER A 188 -8.44 23.21 -7.28
CA SER A 188 -8.21 24.30 -6.33
C SER A 188 -9.37 24.33 -5.33
N LYS A 189 -9.06 24.11 -4.06
CA LYS A 189 -10.00 24.15 -2.94
C LYS A 189 -9.28 24.58 -1.67
N ARG A 190 -9.96 25.35 -0.83
CA ARG A 190 -9.44 25.83 0.45
C ARG A 190 -10.10 25.04 1.58
N ILE A 191 -9.37 24.14 2.21
CA ILE A 191 -9.86 23.37 3.36
C ILE A 191 -9.30 24.00 4.64
N VAL A 192 -10.16 24.22 5.62
CA VAL A 192 -9.81 24.76 6.95
C VAL A 192 -10.35 23.86 8.04
N ALA A 193 -9.63 23.73 9.15
CA ALA A 193 -10.18 23.07 10.33
C ALA A 193 -11.36 23.88 10.89
N ARG A 194 -12.31 23.19 11.53
CA ARG A 194 -13.34 23.87 12.33
C ARG A 194 -12.68 24.77 13.40
N SER A 195 -13.35 25.86 13.77
CA SER A 195 -12.79 26.91 14.63
C SER A 195 -12.43 26.45 16.04
N ASP A 196 -13.06 25.40 16.54
CA ASP A 196 -12.85 24.79 17.86
C ASP A 196 -11.98 23.51 17.79
N ALA A 197 -11.26 23.29 16.69
CA ALA A 197 -10.38 22.12 16.55
C ALA A 197 -9.22 22.19 17.55
N VAL A 198 -9.20 21.25 18.51
CA VAL A 198 -8.14 21.09 19.51
C VAL A 198 -7.25 19.92 19.14
N GLY A 199 -5.94 20.07 19.36
CA GLY A 199 -4.97 19.02 19.16
C GLY A 199 -3.60 19.58 18.83
N ARG A 200 -2.67 18.71 18.43
CA ARG A 200 -1.28 19.11 18.18
C ARG A 200 -0.65 18.38 17.00
N LEU A 201 0.32 19.05 16.39
CA LEU A 201 1.28 18.45 15.48
C LEU A 201 2.64 18.43 16.18
N VAL A 202 3.30 17.28 16.18
CA VAL A 202 4.61 17.06 16.81
C VAL A 202 5.61 16.67 15.72
N LEU A 203 6.70 17.42 15.63
CA LEU A 203 7.87 17.05 14.83
C LEU A 203 8.81 16.24 15.74
N ALA A 204 9.18 15.04 15.32
CA ALA A 204 10.01 14.11 16.08
C ALA A 204 11.27 13.74 15.28
N PRO A 205 12.26 14.66 15.16
CA PRO A 205 13.55 14.37 14.55
C PRO A 205 14.32 13.37 15.43
N ASP A 206 14.76 12.27 14.84
CA ASP A 206 15.53 11.26 15.53
C ASP A 206 16.44 10.53 14.53
N GLY A 207 17.75 10.76 14.59
CA GLY A 207 18.72 10.10 13.70
C GLY A 207 19.23 8.74 14.22
N ARG A 208 18.62 8.19 15.28
CA ARG A 208 18.98 6.86 15.79
C ARG A 208 18.38 5.78 14.90
N ASP A 209 18.88 4.56 15.05
CA ASP A 209 18.35 3.36 14.39
C ASP A 209 16.84 3.18 14.62
N ASP A 210 16.14 2.67 13.60
CA ASP A 210 14.68 2.49 13.58
C ASP A 210 14.15 1.74 14.81
N VAL A 211 14.89 0.75 15.35
CA VAL A 211 14.47 0.00 16.54
C VAL A 211 14.39 0.91 17.77
N VAL A 212 15.41 1.75 17.96
CA VAL A 212 15.48 2.68 19.11
C VAL A 212 14.42 3.76 18.95
N ARG A 213 14.29 4.29 17.74
CA ARG A 213 13.33 5.33 17.38
C ARG A 213 11.89 4.87 17.60
N LEU A 214 11.50 3.72 17.03
CA LEU A 214 10.13 3.23 17.13
C LEU A 214 9.79 2.72 18.52
N ARG A 215 10.77 2.24 19.30
CA ARG A 215 10.56 1.97 20.73
C ARG A 215 10.17 3.23 21.51
N ALA A 216 10.80 4.37 21.22
CA ALA A 216 10.44 5.64 21.84
C ALA A 216 9.02 6.08 21.44
N ILE A 217 8.64 5.90 20.18
CA ILE A 217 7.28 6.24 19.69
C ILE A 217 6.21 5.37 20.35
N VAL A 218 6.39 4.05 20.38
CA VAL A 218 5.43 3.13 21.02
C VAL A 218 5.32 3.42 22.51
N ALA A 219 6.45 3.71 23.19
CA ALA A 219 6.43 4.10 24.61
C ALA A 219 5.74 5.46 24.84
N ALA A 220 5.89 6.42 23.92
CA ALA A 220 5.33 7.76 24.04
C ALA A 220 3.81 7.81 23.91
N PHE A 221 3.18 6.78 23.33
CA PHE A 221 1.72 6.66 23.29
C PHE A 221 1.07 6.49 24.68
N GLY A 222 1.88 6.22 25.72
CA GLY A 222 1.42 6.14 27.10
C GLY A 222 0.56 4.90 27.38
N PRO A 223 -0.03 4.81 28.59
CA PRO A 223 -0.91 3.70 28.94
C PRO A 223 -2.20 3.73 28.11
N GLU A 224 -2.84 2.56 27.95
CA GLU A 224 -4.15 2.46 27.31
C GLU A 224 -5.20 3.27 28.09
N ASP A 225 -5.57 4.41 27.52
CA ASP A 225 -6.62 5.33 28.01
C ASP A 225 -7.91 5.21 27.18
N GLY A 226 -8.01 4.17 26.35
CA GLY A 226 -9.10 3.96 25.41
C GLY A 226 -9.01 4.75 24.10
N SER A 227 -7.99 5.61 23.93
CA SER A 227 -7.80 6.32 22.67
C SER A 227 -7.20 5.41 21.58
N SER A 228 -7.64 5.63 20.35
CA SER A 228 -7.16 4.90 19.19
C SER A 228 -5.81 5.44 18.72
N ARG A 229 -4.85 4.55 18.45
CA ARG A 229 -3.46 4.92 18.09
C ARG A 229 -3.05 4.23 16.80
N ALA A 230 -2.28 4.90 15.96
CA ALA A 230 -1.71 4.29 14.77
C ALA A 230 -0.25 4.67 14.53
N VAL A 231 0.55 3.69 14.11
CA VAL A 231 1.86 3.91 13.47
C VAL A 231 1.69 3.60 11.98
N LEU A 232 1.89 4.62 11.15
CA LEU A 232 1.69 4.56 9.70
C LEU A 232 3.04 4.64 8.99
N ALA A 233 3.28 3.73 8.05
CA ALA A 233 4.47 3.71 7.21
C ALA A 233 4.13 3.62 5.72
N ARG A 234 5.11 3.83 4.84
CA ARG A 234 4.93 3.67 3.40
C ARG A 234 4.80 2.20 3.00
N THR A 235 5.53 1.31 3.65
CA THR A 235 5.56 -0.14 3.37
C THR A 235 5.43 -0.99 4.65
N ASN A 236 5.01 -2.25 4.50
CA ASN A 236 4.89 -3.17 5.65
C ASN A 236 6.24 -3.43 6.33
N ARG A 237 7.33 -3.49 5.56
CA ARG A 237 8.68 -3.78 6.09
C ARG A 237 9.11 -2.75 7.14
N GLU A 238 8.74 -1.49 6.94
CA GLU A 238 9.08 -0.39 7.84
C GLU A 238 8.33 -0.43 9.18
N LEU A 239 7.25 -1.23 9.27
CA LEU A 239 6.51 -1.44 10.51
C LEU A 239 7.13 -2.53 11.40
N LEU A 240 8.06 -3.34 10.88
CA LEU A 240 8.69 -4.43 11.63
C LEU A 240 9.36 -3.95 12.94
N PRO A 241 10.10 -2.83 12.98
CA PRO A 241 10.69 -2.36 14.24
C PRO A 241 9.63 -1.84 15.23
N ALA A 242 8.48 -1.33 14.76
CA ALA A 242 7.37 -0.96 15.64
C ALA A 242 6.69 -2.19 16.25
N ALA A 243 6.49 -3.25 15.47
CA ALA A 243 5.96 -4.51 15.98
C ALA A 243 6.93 -5.14 17.00
N ALA A 244 8.23 -5.12 16.73
CA ALA A 244 9.25 -5.57 17.69
C ALA A 244 9.24 -4.73 18.97
N ALA A 245 9.07 -3.41 18.87
CA ALA A 245 8.93 -2.53 20.02
C ALA A 245 7.67 -2.83 20.83
N ALA A 246 6.52 -3.05 20.19
CA ALA A 246 5.27 -3.40 20.85
C ALA A 246 5.40 -4.73 21.63
N LEU A 247 6.02 -5.75 21.02
CA LEU A 247 6.32 -7.02 21.71
C LEU A 247 7.25 -6.84 22.91
N ALA A 248 8.28 -6.00 22.77
CA ALA A 248 9.26 -5.76 23.84
C ALA A 248 8.71 -4.91 25.00
N LEU A 249 7.70 -4.09 24.72
CA LEU A 249 7.02 -3.24 25.70
C LEU A 249 5.70 -3.86 26.19
N GLU A 250 5.37 -5.07 25.74
CA GLU A 250 4.12 -5.79 26.05
C GLU A 250 2.85 -4.99 25.72
N VAL A 251 2.90 -4.21 24.64
CA VAL A 251 1.76 -3.42 24.15
C VAL A 251 0.98 -4.24 23.13
N PRO A 252 -0.32 -4.52 23.36
CA PRO A 252 -1.17 -5.16 22.35
C PRO A 252 -1.25 -4.31 21.09
N PHE A 253 -1.25 -4.96 19.92
CA PHE A 253 -1.32 -4.25 18.64
C PHE A 253 -2.08 -5.02 17.57
N ARG A 254 -2.66 -4.28 16.63
CA ARG A 254 -3.29 -4.80 15.43
C ARG A 254 -2.34 -4.64 14.24
N ALA A 255 -2.10 -5.71 13.50
CA ALA A 255 -1.24 -5.69 12.30
C ALA A 255 -1.63 -6.81 11.32
N GLU A 256 -2.81 -6.70 10.72
CA GLU A 256 -3.44 -7.75 9.90
C GLU A 256 -2.58 -8.18 8.70
N ARG A 257 -1.88 -7.23 8.07
CA ARG A 257 -1.08 -7.48 6.86
C ARG A 257 0.42 -7.63 7.13
N LEU A 258 0.82 -7.69 8.41
CA LEU A 258 2.23 -7.76 8.79
C LEU A 258 2.60 -9.19 9.19
N THR A 259 3.47 -9.80 8.39
CA THR A 259 4.11 -11.08 8.71
C THR A 259 5.45 -10.82 9.36
N LEU A 260 5.64 -11.28 10.59
CA LEU A 260 6.94 -11.19 11.27
C LEU A 260 7.85 -12.35 10.86
N LEU A 261 9.16 -12.11 10.84
CA LEU A 261 10.15 -13.15 10.50
C LEU A 261 10.00 -14.41 11.36
N VAL A 262 9.62 -14.25 12.63
CA VAL A 262 9.45 -15.34 13.59
C VAL A 262 8.30 -16.29 13.21
N GLU A 263 7.34 -15.82 12.42
CA GLU A 263 6.20 -16.62 11.93
C GLU A 263 6.55 -17.41 10.65
N SER A 264 7.69 -17.10 10.01
CA SER A 264 8.05 -17.74 8.75
C SER A 264 8.36 -19.23 8.95
N PRO A 265 7.79 -20.14 8.12
CA PRO A 265 8.12 -21.56 8.17
C PRO A 265 9.60 -21.83 7.85
N ILE A 266 10.27 -20.90 7.15
CA ILE A 266 11.72 -20.96 6.87
C ILE A 266 12.53 -20.99 8.17
N VAL A 267 12.05 -20.37 9.26
CA VAL A 267 12.71 -20.44 10.56
C VAL A 267 12.79 -21.88 11.03
N ASP A 268 11.69 -22.62 10.95
CA ASP A 268 11.62 -24.01 11.39
C ASP A 268 12.49 -24.91 10.50
N ASP A 269 12.48 -24.70 9.18
CA ASP A 269 13.34 -25.40 8.23
C ASP A 269 14.84 -25.20 8.50
N LEU A 270 15.25 -23.95 8.79
CA LEU A 270 16.65 -23.64 9.07
C LEU A 270 17.08 -24.21 10.42
N LEU A 271 16.22 -24.09 11.45
CA LEU A 271 16.48 -24.70 12.75
C LEU A 271 16.55 -26.23 12.66
N ALA A 272 15.76 -26.88 11.81
CA ALA A 272 15.77 -28.33 11.63
C ALA A 272 17.08 -28.86 11.02
N ARG A 273 17.81 -28.02 10.26
CA ARG A 273 19.13 -28.35 9.70
C ARG A 273 20.27 -28.26 10.72
N MET A 274 20.01 -27.67 11.88
CA MET A 274 21.02 -27.51 12.93
C MET A 274 21.05 -28.72 13.84
N THR A 275 22.25 -29.26 14.03
CA THR A 275 22.54 -30.46 14.82
C THR A 275 22.88 -30.15 16.27
N GLY A 276 23.35 -28.93 16.57
CA GLY A 276 23.88 -28.57 17.88
C GLY A 276 25.24 -29.23 18.19
N SER A 277 25.90 -29.82 17.20
CA SER A 277 27.21 -30.49 17.35
C SER A 277 28.39 -29.52 17.36
N SER A 278 28.12 -28.22 17.21
CA SER A 278 29.11 -27.14 17.17
C SER A 278 28.55 -25.90 17.88
N PRO A 279 29.40 -24.94 18.28
CA PRO A 279 28.93 -23.70 18.87
C PRO A 279 27.88 -23.02 17.98
N LEU A 280 26.80 -22.52 18.60
CA LEU A 280 25.61 -22.02 17.91
C LEU A 280 25.93 -21.03 16.79
N LEU A 281 26.77 -20.04 17.07
CA LEU A 281 27.15 -18.99 16.12
C LEU A 281 27.98 -19.53 14.93
N VAL A 282 28.74 -20.62 15.14
CA VAL A 282 29.53 -21.25 14.07
C VAL A 282 28.61 -21.97 13.10
N GLU A 283 27.63 -22.72 13.62
CA GLU A 283 26.65 -23.45 12.83
C GLU A 283 25.76 -22.48 12.03
N LEU A 284 25.25 -21.42 12.67
CA LEU A 284 24.49 -20.36 11.99
C LEU A 284 25.31 -19.60 10.96
N GLY A 285 26.58 -19.29 11.26
CA GLY A 285 27.49 -18.67 10.29
C GLY A 285 27.70 -19.57 9.06
N GLY A 286 27.75 -20.89 9.25
CA GLY A 286 27.76 -21.88 8.17
C GLY A 286 26.50 -21.83 7.31
N LEU A 287 25.32 -21.80 7.95
CA LEU A 287 24.03 -21.66 7.26
C LEU A 287 23.97 -20.37 6.44
N VAL A 288 24.30 -19.21 7.02
CA VAL A 288 24.29 -17.92 6.30
C VAL A 288 25.20 -17.95 5.07
N ARG A 289 26.38 -18.57 5.16
CA ARG A 289 27.28 -18.74 4.01
C ARG A 289 26.67 -19.63 2.93
N ALA A 290 26.05 -20.75 3.32
CA ALA A 290 25.40 -21.66 2.39
C ALA A 290 24.23 -20.99 1.64
N GLU A 291 23.36 -20.27 2.36
CA GLU A 291 22.25 -19.53 1.73
C GLU A 291 22.77 -18.40 0.82
N ARG A 292 23.82 -17.68 1.23
CA ARG A 292 24.44 -16.65 0.37
C ARG A 292 25.01 -17.24 -0.92
N ALA A 293 25.68 -18.39 -0.83
CA ALA A 293 26.24 -19.08 -1.98
C ALA A 293 25.14 -19.57 -2.93
N ALA A 294 24.02 -20.08 -2.40
CA ALA A 294 22.87 -20.47 -3.20
C ALA A 294 22.26 -19.28 -3.96
N VAL A 295 22.15 -18.11 -3.31
CA VAL A 295 21.71 -16.86 -3.98
C VAL A 295 22.66 -16.48 -5.12
N HIS A 296 23.98 -16.50 -4.89
CA HIS A 296 24.96 -16.16 -5.93
C HIS A 296 24.94 -17.17 -7.10
N ALA A 297 24.79 -18.46 -6.80
CA ALA A 297 24.74 -19.51 -7.83
C ALA A 297 23.46 -19.44 -8.69
N ALA A 298 22.41 -18.78 -8.20
CA ALA A 298 21.16 -18.57 -8.94
C ALA A 298 21.20 -17.34 -9.86
N ILE A 299 22.27 -16.51 -9.81
CA ILE A 299 22.46 -15.37 -10.70
C ILE A 299 23.01 -15.89 -12.05
N PRO A 300 22.31 -15.67 -13.18
CA PRO A 300 22.81 -16.07 -14.49
C PRO A 300 24.14 -15.37 -14.84
N PRO A 301 25.06 -16.03 -15.57
CA PRO A 301 26.37 -15.48 -15.89
C PRO A 301 26.35 -14.22 -16.79
N ASP A 302 25.23 -13.93 -17.45
CA ASP A 302 25.08 -12.80 -18.38
C ASP A 302 24.53 -11.51 -17.72
N ASP A 303 24.39 -11.46 -16.38
CA ASP A 303 24.02 -10.25 -15.62
C ASP A 303 24.84 -10.12 -14.32
N PRO A 304 26.11 -9.69 -14.41
CA PRO A 304 27.04 -9.66 -13.27
C PRO A 304 26.76 -8.54 -12.26
N ASP A 305 25.90 -7.57 -12.59
CA ASP A 305 25.52 -6.45 -11.71
C ASP A 305 24.28 -6.76 -10.85
N GLY A 306 23.63 -7.92 -11.04
CA GLY A 306 22.43 -8.30 -10.29
C GLY A 306 21.26 -7.34 -10.53
N ALA A 307 21.18 -6.79 -11.75
CA ALA A 307 20.16 -5.83 -12.17
C ALA A 307 18.81 -6.48 -12.54
N TYR A 308 18.56 -7.72 -12.11
CA TYR A 308 17.19 -8.21 -11.91
C TYR A 308 16.59 -7.54 -10.67
N HIS A 309 16.32 -6.25 -10.83
CA HIS A 309 15.25 -5.53 -10.17
C HIS A 309 14.01 -6.43 -10.12
N THR A 310 13.30 -6.48 -8.99
CA THR A 310 11.87 -6.81 -9.04
C THR A 310 11.20 -5.65 -9.76
N PRO A 311 10.79 -5.78 -11.03
CA PRO A 311 10.09 -4.70 -11.71
C PRO A 311 8.65 -4.81 -11.22
N ASP A 312 8.18 -3.86 -10.42
CA ASP A 312 6.75 -3.44 -10.42
C ASP A 312 6.28 -2.60 -9.23
N GLY A 313 7.12 -2.12 -8.31
CA GLY A 313 6.59 -1.27 -7.22
C GLY A 313 5.53 -1.95 -6.31
N ALA A 314 5.23 -3.23 -6.53
CA ALA A 314 4.50 -4.06 -5.61
C ALA A 314 5.31 -4.21 -4.33
N PRO A 315 4.66 -4.35 -3.17
CA PRO A 315 5.35 -4.95 -2.05
C PRO A 315 5.92 -6.28 -2.59
N HIS A 316 7.21 -6.57 -2.35
CA HIS A 316 7.52 -7.96 -2.02
C HIS A 316 6.40 -8.38 -1.07
N ASP A 317 5.81 -9.55 -1.21
CA ASP A 317 4.84 -10.10 -0.26
C ASP A 317 5.36 -10.10 1.20
N GLY A 318 6.57 -9.60 1.42
CA GLY A 318 7.23 -9.42 2.69
C GLY A 318 7.80 -10.75 3.14
N SER A 319 7.63 -11.82 2.35
CA SER A 319 8.16 -13.13 2.67
C SER A 319 9.68 -13.00 2.67
N PRO A 320 10.32 -13.20 3.83
CA PRO A 320 11.75 -13.08 3.91
C PRO A 320 12.38 -14.22 3.11
N ASP A 321 13.35 -13.89 2.25
CA ASP A 321 14.17 -14.93 1.64
C ASP A 321 14.95 -15.71 2.72
N ARG A 322 15.42 -16.91 2.37
CA ARG A 322 16.11 -17.79 3.33
C ARG A 322 17.36 -17.15 3.92
N LEU A 323 18.05 -16.30 3.17
CA LEU A 323 19.25 -15.59 3.64
C LEU A 323 18.89 -14.52 4.67
N ALA A 324 17.81 -13.76 4.47
CA ALA A 324 17.29 -12.78 5.41
C ALA A 324 16.87 -13.45 6.72
N VAL A 325 16.16 -14.58 6.66
CA VAL A 325 15.80 -15.36 7.86
C VAL A 325 17.05 -15.90 8.56
N ALA A 326 18.03 -16.45 7.82
CA ALA A 326 19.27 -16.95 8.41
C ALA A 326 20.08 -15.84 9.13
N ARG A 327 20.13 -14.63 8.56
CA ARG A 327 20.76 -13.46 9.20
C ARG A 327 20.02 -13.03 10.45
N ALA A 328 18.69 -13.03 10.43
CA ALA A 328 17.87 -12.70 11.60
C ALA A 328 18.09 -13.71 12.74
N LEU A 329 18.14 -15.02 12.41
CA LEU A 329 18.47 -16.08 13.38
C LEU A 329 19.85 -15.87 14.00
N LEU A 330 20.85 -15.49 13.22
CA LEU A 330 22.18 -15.16 13.73
C LEU A 330 22.13 -13.98 14.72
N GLY A 331 21.33 -12.95 14.43
CA GLY A 331 21.10 -11.82 15.34
C GLY A 331 20.45 -12.24 16.65
N TRP A 332 19.40 -13.07 16.61
CA TRP A 332 18.75 -13.59 17.83
C TRP A 332 19.65 -14.52 18.63
N ALA A 333 20.46 -15.32 17.94
CA ALA A 333 21.39 -16.25 18.55
C ALA A 333 22.51 -15.56 19.34
N ALA A 334 22.82 -14.29 19.07
CA ALA A 334 23.84 -13.55 19.82
C ALA A 334 23.54 -13.48 21.33
N ALA A 335 22.26 -13.53 21.71
CA ALA A 335 21.83 -13.55 23.11
C ALA A 335 21.60 -14.96 23.68
N CYS A 336 21.85 -16.01 22.89
CA CYS A 336 21.54 -17.39 23.25
C CYS A 336 22.83 -18.22 23.43
N PRO A 337 22.99 -18.97 24.54
CA PRO A 337 24.18 -19.78 24.75
C PRO A 337 24.28 -21.00 23.81
N ASP A 338 23.13 -21.58 23.43
CA ASP A 338 23.06 -22.80 22.65
C ASP A 338 21.77 -22.89 21.81
N LEU A 339 21.68 -23.94 20.98
CA LEU A 339 20.53 -24.18 20.11
C LEU A 339 19.22 -24.40 20.89
N PRO A 340 19.17 -25.16 21.99
CA PRO A 340 17.99 -25.24 22.85
C PRO A 340 17.50 -23.88 23.34
N ALA A 341 18.40 -23.01 23.82
CA ALA A 341 18.05 -21.66 24.28
C ALA A 341 17.50 -20.79 23.14
N LEU A 342 18.08 -20.87 21.94
CA LEU A 342 17.54 -20.17 20.76
C LEU A 342 16.13 -20.65 20.41
N ARG A 343 15.88 -21.96 20.43
CA ARG A 343 14.54 -22.52 20.19
C ARG A 343 13.53 -22.04 21.23
N ALA A 344 13.93 -22.02 22.51
CA ALA A 344 13.09 -21.51 23.59
C ALA A 344 12.75 -20.02 23.41
N ALA A 345 13.74 -19.18 23.08
CA ALA A 345 13.54 -17.75 22.85
C ALA A 345 12.60 -17.45 21.66
N ILE A 346 12.70 -18.24 20.59
CA ILE A 346 11.79 -18.15 19.42
C ILE A 346 10.37 -18.57 19.83
N ALA A 347 10.22 -19.68 20.56
CA ALA A 347 8.91 -20.15 21.03
C ALA A 347 8.23 -19.13 21.96
N GLU A 348 9.00 -18.54 22.89
CA GLU A 348 8.52 -17.48 23.78
C GLU A 348 8.08 -16.23 22.99
N THR A 349 8.86 -15.84 21.97
CA THR A 349 8.49 -14.71 21.10
C THR A 349 7.23 -14.99 20.29
N ARG A 350 7.05 -16.21 19.77
CA ARG A 350 5.81 -16.63 19.10
C ARG A 350 4.61 -16.62 20.06
N SER A 351 4.81 -17.06 21.31
CA SER A 351 3.76 -17.02 22.34
C SER A 351 3.34 -15.59 22.68
N ARG A 352 4.31 -14.68 22.87
CA ARG A 352 4.01 -13.25 23.07
C ARG A 352 3.29 -12.64 21.88
N LEU A 353 3.72 -12.97 20.66
CA LEU A 353 3.06 -12.51 19.45
C LEU A 353 1.60 -12.96 19.38
N ALA A 354 1.32 -14.23 19.67
CA ALA A 354 -0.04 -14.75 19.69
C ALA A 354 -0.93 -14.09 20.76
N ALA A 355 -0.35 -13.68 21.89
CA ALA A 355 -1.07 -13.00 22.97
C ALA A 355 -1.30 -11.50 22.69
N LEU A 356 -0.33 -10.82 22.07
CA LEU A 356 -0.33 -9.37 21.90
C LEU A 356 -0.89 -8.91 20.54
N ARG A 357 -0.79 -9.72 19.48
CA ARG A 357 -1.38 -9.36 18.18
C ARG A 357 -2.89 -9.63 18.21
N ARG A 358 -3.68 -8.59 18.44
CA ARG A 358 -5.13 -8.67 18.64
C ARG A 358 -5.88 -7.69 17.75
N ASP A 359 -7.05 -8.09 17.27
CA ASP A 359 -7.89 -7.23 16.42
C ASP A 359 -8.57 -6.08 17.19
N ASP A 360 -8.71 -6.24 18.50
CA ASP A 360 -9.31 -5.26 19.42
C ASP A 360 -8.28 -4.34 20.09
N ALA A 361 -6.99 -4.45 19.74
CA ALA A 361 -5.94 -3.62 20.30
C ALA A 361 -6.09 -2.15 19.90
N ALA A 362 -5.78 -1.24 20.84
CA ALA A 362 -5.84 0.21 20.60
C ALA A 362 -4.76 0.72 19.63
N LEU A 363 -3.60 0.05 19.56
CA LEU A 363 -2.50 0.38 18.66
C LEU A 363 -2.64 -0.37 17.32
N THR A 364 -2.74 0.38 16.23
CA THR A 364 -2.74 -0.16 14.86
C THR A 364 -1.39 0.09 14.17
N LEU A 365 -0.79 -0.95 13.61
CA LEU A 365 0.37 -0.86 12.74
C LEU A 365 -0.09 -1.12 11.30
N ALA A 366 -0.04 -0.12 10.44
CA ALA A 366 -0.56 -0.23 9.08
C ALA A 366 0.22 0.63 8.09
N THR A 367 0.13 0.30 6.80
CA THR A 367 0.61 1.21 5.76
C THR A 367 -0.35 2.37 5.58
N ALA A 368 0.13 3.52 5.11
CA ALA A 368 -0.72 4.66 4.78
C ALA A 368 -1.90 4.26 3.86
N HIS A 369 -1.64 3.44 2.83
CA HIS A 369 -2.67 2.88 1.94
C HIS A 369 -3.72 2.04 2.66
N GLY A 370 -3.31 1.25 3.66
CA GLY A 370 -4.19 0.39 4.43
C GLY A 370 -5.11 1.13 5.39
N THR A 371 -4.93 2.45 5.56
CA THR A 371 -5.71 3.28 6.49
C THR A 371 -6.65 4.27 5.82
N LYS A 372 -6.77 4.23 4.49
CA LYS A 372 -7.77 5.06 3.80
C LYS A 372 -9.17 4.74 4.34
N GLY A 373 -9.96 5.79 4.57
CA GLY A 373 -11.28 5.70 5.21
C GLY A 373 -11.26 5.52 6.73
N LEU A 374 -10.12 5.22 7.36
CA LEU A 374 -9.99 5.14 8.82
C LEU A 374 -9.62 6.50 9.44
N GLU A 375 -9.66 6.57 10.76
CA GLU A 375 -9.21 7.70 11.57
C GLU A 375 -8.79 7.22 12.98
N PHE A 376 -7.83 7.92 13.58
CA PHE A 376 -7.27 7.57 14.90
C PHE A 376 -7.07 8.83 15.75
N ASP A 377 -7.19 8.71 17.07
CA ASP A 377 -6.93 9.82 17.99
C ASP A 377 -5.47 10.30 17.90
N HIS A 378 -4.54 9.36 17.91
CA HIS A 378 -3.11 9.63 17.80
C HIS A 378 -2.49 8.88 16.63
N VAL A 379 -1.82 9.61 15.74
CA VAL A 379 -1.12 9.03 14.58
C VAL A 379 0.35 9.39 14.65
N ALA A 380 1.22 8.41 14.49
CA ALA A 380 2.64 8.60 14.20
C ALA A 380 2.91 8.15 12.76
N VAL A 381 3.42 9.04 11.92
CA VAL A 381 3.87 8.70 10.56
C VAL A 381 5.38 8.56 10.59
N ILE A 382 5.87 7.39 10.19
CA ILE A 382 7.29 7.00 10.27
C ILE A 382 7.90 6.86 8.89
N GLY A 383 9.24 6.84 8.83
CA GLY A 383 9.98 6.69 7.59
C GLY A 383 9.89 7.92 6.67
N LEU A 384 9.62 9.12 7.23
CA LEU A 384 9.60 10.39 6.49
C LEU A 384 11.01 10.85 6.14
N GLU A 385 11.69 10.01 5.36
CA GLU A 385 13.05 10.18 4.87
C GLU A 385 13.05 10.14 3.35
N GLU A 386 13.99 10.86 2.74
CA GLU A 386 14.13 10.90 1.29
C GLU A 386 14.43 9.49 0.74
N GLY A 387 13.64 9.07 -0.26
CA GLY A 387 13.74 7.75 -0.88
C GLY A 387 13.02 6.61 -0.15
N ARG A 388 12.54 6.83 1.09
CA ARG A 388 11.63 5.93 1.82
C ARG A 388 10.18 6.37 1.69
N PHE A 389 9.89 7.61 2.08
CA PHE A 389 8.58 8.23 1.92
C PHE A 389 8.76 9.70 1.49
N PRO A 390 8.82 9.99 0.19
CA PRO A 390 8.37 9.17 -0.95
C PRO A 390 9.24 7.94 -1.25
N SER A 391 8.61 6.89 -1.75
CA SER A 391 9.29 5.67 -2.23
C SER A 391 10.09 5.95 -3.51
N ALA A 392 11.43 5.95 -3.43
CA ALA A 392 12.30 6.19 -4.60
C ALA A 392 12.00 5.21 -5.74
N ARG A 393 11.80 3.93 -5.40
CA ARG A 393 11.49 2.89 -6.37
C ARG A 393 10.16 3.15 -7.08
N SER A 394 9.11 3.51 -6.33
CA SER A 394 7.79 3.75 -6.90
C SER A 394 7.79 4.94 -7.86
N VAL A 395 8.62 5.95 -7.62
CA VAL A 395 8.79 7.09 -8.51
C VAL A 395 9.63 6.73 -9.74
N ALA A 396 10.74 6.00 -9.55
CA ALA A 396 11.66 5.64 -10.63
C ALA A 396 11.07 4.62 -11.62
N ASP A 397 10.28 3.65 -11.13
CA ASP A 397 9.68 2.61 -11.97
C ASP A 397 8.46 3.12 -12.76
N ALA A 398 7.94 4.32 -12.43
CA ALA A 398 6.75 4.85 -13.05
C ALA A 398 7.02 5.41 -14.45
N SER A 399 6.07 5.20 -15.37
CA SER A 399 6.11 5.81 -16.71
C SER A 399 6.04 7.34 -16.68
N GLU A 400 5.42 7.90 -15.64
CA GLU A 400 5.28 9.35 -15.42
C GLU A 400 5.79 9.71 -14.00
N PRO A 401 7.11 9.87 -13.80
CA PRO A 401 7.70 10.07 -12.46
C PRO A 401 7.14 11.27 -11.69
N GLU A 402 6.86 12.39 -12.37
CA GLU A 402 6.24 13.57 -11.74
C GLU A 402 4.87 13.22 -11.14
N ARG A 403 4.04 12.45 -11.87
CA ARG A 403 2.71 12.03 -11.39
C ARG A 403 2.82 11.02 -10.26
N ALA A 404 3.77 10.08 -10.34
CA ALA A 404 4.03 9.13 -9.26
C ALA A 404 4.44 9.86 -7.98
N LEU A 405 5.22 10.94 -8.09
CA LEU A 405 5.55 11.78 -6.95
C LEU A 405 4.32 12.51 -6.39
N GLU A 406 3.42 13.00 -7.25
CA GLU A 406 2.14 13.58 -6.79
C GLU A 406 1.27 12.54 -6.05
N GLU A 407 1.24 11.29 -6.50
CA GLU A 407 0.53 10.19 -5.82
C GLU A 407 1.14 9.88 -4.45
N GLU A 408 2.48 9.82 -4.34
CA GLU A 408 3.17 9.68 -3.04
C GLU A 408 2.86 10.86 -2.10
N ARG A 409 2.67 12.06 -2.65
CA ARG A 409 2.26 13.23 -1.88
C ARG A 409 0.81 13.13 -1.38
N ARG A 410 -0.11 12.66 -2.23
CA ARG A 410 -1.50 12.34 -1.83
C ARG A 410 -1.51 11.27 -0.73
N LEU A 411 -0.61 10.29 -0.81
CA LEU A 411 -0.46 9.28 0.23
C LEU A 411 0.00 9.85 1.58
N ALA A 412 0.97 10.77 1.57
CA ALA A 412 1.39 11.49 2.77
C ALA A 412 0.25 12.36 3.33
N TYR A 413 -0.48 13.07 2.47
CA TYR A 413 -1.69 13.82 2.85
C TYR A 413 -2.73 12.92 3.52
N VAL A 414 -3.03 11.74 2.94
CA VAL A 414 -3.94 10.75 3.53
C VAL A 414 -3.44 10.33 4.92
N ALA A 415 -2.16 9.97 5.05
CA ALA A 415 -1.58 9.54 6.32
C ALA A 415 -1.68 10.62 7.42
N TRP A 416 -1.39 11.88 7.07
CA TRP A 416 -1.43 13.00 8.03
C TRP A 416 -2.86 13.31 8.47
N THR A 417 -3.81 13.24 7.55
CA THR A 417 -5.24 13.52 7.79
C THR A 417 -6.02 12.36 8.42
N ARG A 418 -5.32 11.30 8.89
CA ARG A 418 -5.92 10.26 9.73
C ARG A 418 -6.02 10.67 11.20
N ALA A 419 -5.29 11.69 11.64
CA ALA A 419 -5.20 12.11 13.04
C ALA A 419 -6.41 12.95 13.48
N ARG A 420 -7.02 12.60 14.62
CA ARG A 420 -8.10 13.38 15.26
C ARG A 420 -7.61 14.32 16.36
N GLN A 421 -6.60 13.91 17.13
CA GLN A 421 -6.11 14.69 18.28
C GLN A 421 -4.62 15.03 18.16
N SER A 422 -3.77 14.11 17.73
CA SER A 422 -2.37 14.42 17.48
C SER A 422 -1.75 13.67 16.31
N LEU A 423 -0.93 14.40 15.55
CA LEU A 423 -0.06 13.85 14.51
C LEU A 423 1.40 14.00 14.95
N THR A 424 2.16 12.91 14.94
CA THR A 424 3.61 12.90 15.15
C THR A 424 4.29 12.52 13.84
N LEU A 425 5.17 13.40 13.34
CA LEU A 425 5.96 13.16 12.13
C LEU A 425 7.39 12.76 12.53
N VAL A 426 7.76 11.52 12.22
CA VAL A 426 9.02 10.91 12.66
C VAL A 426 9.97 10.78 11.47
N TYR A 427 11.17 11.38 11.59
CA TYR A 427 12.14 11.46 10.50
C TYR A 427 13.58 11.52 11.00
N ASP A 428 14.51 11.11 10.14
CA ASP A 428 15.94 11.34 10.35
C ASP A 428 16.30 12.76 9.85
N PRO A 429 16.81 13.66 10.71
CA PRO A 429 17.21 15.01 10.30
C PRO A 429 18.40 15.02 9.30
N ALA A 430 19.16 13.93 9.18
CA ALA A 430 20.25 13.82 8.20
C ALA A 430 19.73 13.61 6.77
N THR A 431 18.56 12.98 6.61
CA THR A 431 17.95 12.67 5.30
C THR A 431 16.44 12.93 5.32
N PRO A 432 16.00 14.17 5.61
CA PRO A 432 14.57 14.47 5.75
C PRO A 432 13.85 14.27 4.41
N SER A 433 12.63 13.75 4.47
CA SER A 433 11.76 13.68 3.29
C SER A 433 11.53 15.07 2.68
N ARG A 434 11.57 15.17 1.36
CA ARG A 434 11.12 16.37 0.63
C ARG A 434 9.72 16.83 1.05
N PHE A 435 8.82 15.92 1.44
CA PHE A 435 7.46 16.28 1.88
C PHE A 435 7.46 17.11 3.16
N LEU A 436 8.43 16.86 4.06
CA LEU A 436 8.61 17.72 5.23
C LEU A 436 9.12 19.11 4.82
N LEU A 437 10.07 19.18 3.89
CA LEU A 437 10.65 20.44 3.41
C LEU A 437 9.64 21.30 2.62
N GLU A 438 8.62 20.69 2.05
CA GLU A 438 7.54 21.40 1.36
C GLU A 438 6.47 21.93 2.34
N ALA A 439 6.15 21.15 3.38
CA ALA A 439 5.14 21.51 4.37
C ALA A 439 5.68 22.43 5.50
N PHE A 440 6.99 22.40 5.75
CA PHE A 440 7.65 23.09 6.85
C PHE A 440 8.88 23.85 6.37
N THR A 441 9.20 24.94 7.06
CA THR A 441 10.49 25.62 6.87
C THR A 441 11.62 24.81 7.50
N PRO A 442 12.87 24.92 7.01
CA PRO A 442 14.02 24.26 7.63
C PRO A 442 14.15 24.59 9.12
N ALA A 443 13.87 25.83 9.52
CA ALA A 443 13.91 26.26 10.92
C ALA A 443 12.89 25.52 11.81
N GLU A 444 11.68 25.28 11.31
CA GLU A 444 10.66 24.48 12.03
C GLU A 444 11.09 23.02 12.20
N LEU A 445 11.81 22.47 11.22
CA LEU A 445 12.34 21.11 11.26
C LEU A 445 13.63 20.97 12.08
N GLY A 446 14.18 22.08 12.61
CA GLY A 446 15.45 22.10 13.32
C GLY A 446 16.67 21.88 12.42
N LEU A 447 16.55 22.18 11.12
CA LEU A 447 17.60 22.01 10.11
C LEU A 447 18.35 23.34 9.86
N ALA A 448 19.56 23.25 9.31
CA ALA A 448 20.30 24.43 8.87
C ALA A 448 19.57 25.17 7.72
N ALA A 449 19.75 26.49 7.63
CA ALA A 449 19.00 27.34 6.69
C ALA A 449 19.19 26.96 5.20
N ASP A 450 20.33 26.34 4.85
CA ASP A 450 20.67 25.94 3.48
C ASP A 450 20.18 24.53 3.11
N ALA A 451 19.38 23.88 3.97
CA ALA A 451 18.75 22.60 3.66
C ALA A 451 17.62 22.80 2.63
N ALA A 452 18.00 22.95 1.36
CA ALA A 452 17.07 22.91 0.24
C ALA A 452 16.54 21.47 0.03
N PRO A 453 15.30 21.30 -0.44
CA PRO A 453 14.83 19.99 -0.88
C PRO A 453 15.80 19.43 -1.93
N PRO A 454 16.18 18.15 -1.85
CA PRO A 454 17.02 17.53 -2.85
C PRO A 454 16.39 17.71 -4.23
N ALA A 455 17.20 18.01 -5.24
CA ALA A 455 16.73 18.21 -6.61
C ALA A 455 15.82 17.04 -7.02
N THR A 456 14.74 17.36 -7.74
CA THR A 456 13.82 16.36 -8.29
C THR A 456 14.64 15.27 -8.97
N ILE A 457 14.49 14.02 -8.54
CA ILE A 457 15.15 12.88 -9.17
C ILE A 457 14.65 12.88 -10.62
N ALA A 458 15.55 13.19 -11.55
CA ALA A 458 15.29 13.31 -12.98
C ALA A 458 15.14 11.93 -13.62
#